data_AF-A0A972ZNI7-F1
#
_entry.id   AF-A0A972ZNI7-F1
#
_cell.length_a   1.000
_cell.length_b   1.000
_cell.length_c   1.000
_cell.angle_alpha   90.00
_cell.angle_beta   90.00
_cell.angle_gamma   90.00
#
_symmetry.space_group_name_H-M   'P 1'
#
loop_
_entity.id
_entity.type
_entity.pdbx_description
1 polymer ?
#
loop_
_entity_poly.entity_id
_entity_poly.type
_entity_poly.pdbx_seq_one_letter_code
_entity_poly.pdbx_strand_id
1 'polypeptide(L)'
;EKYVVWVRADLTAARAAFAKARETLPDNSEAIREIFGVCHNIKGQGSSFGYQLMTNIGGSLCDFIRDCEPATDFRLKVIEAHLAALEFVIDREIKGDGGDAGQGLVDKLKGYVDGAA
;
A
#
# COMPACT_ATOMS: atom_id res chain seq x y z
N GLU A 1 -11.50 5.81 -16.72
CA GLU A 1 -12.45 6.24 -15.65
C GLU A 1 -12.74 5.20 -14.57
N LYS A 2 -13.04 3.92 -14.84
CA LYS A 2 -13.46 2.96 -13.79
C LYS A 2 -12.39 2.60 -12.73
N TYR A 3 -11.13 2.45 -13.14
CA TYR A 3 -10.04 2.01 -12.25
C TYR A 3 -9.77 2.99 -11.10
N VAL A 4 -9.69 4.30 -11.37
CA VAL A 4 -9.44 5.33 -10.34
C VAL A 4 -10.53 5.32 -9.27
N VAL A 5 -11.79 5.15 -9.66
CA VAL A 5 -12.92 5.08 -8.72
C VAL A 5 -12.80 3.85 -7.82
N TRP A 6 -12.48 2.67 -8.38
CA TRP A 6 -12.31 1.44 -7.60
C TRP A 6 -11.13 1.54 -6.64
N VAL A 7 -9.98 2.01 -7.12
CA VAL A 7 -8.78 2.15 -6.30
C VAL A 7 -8.97 3.17 -5.17
N ARG A 8 -9.73 4.25 -5.39
CA ARG A 8 -10.06 5.18 -4.30
C ARG A 8 -10.92 4.53 -3.21
N ALA A 9 -11.86 3.68 -3.59
CA ALA A 9 -12.65 2.91 -2.62
C ALA A 9 -11.77 1.91 -1.85
N ASP A 10 -10.90 1.19 -2.56
CA ASP A 10 -9.90 0.29 -1.97
C ASP A 10 -9.00 1.05 -0.98
N LEU A 11 -8.41 2.18 -1.38
CA LEU A 11 -7.56 3.02 -0.52
C LEU A 11 -8.31 3.54 0.71
N THR A 12 -9.58 3.92 0.55
CA THR A 12 -10.43 4.32 1.68
C THR A 12 -10.61 3.16 2.67
N ALA A 13 -10.85 1.95 2.18
CA ALA A 13 -10.95 0.76 3.02
C ALA A 13 -9.62 0.43 3.72
N ALA A 14 -8.49 0.51 3.00
CA ALA A 14 -7.18 0.30 3.60
C ALA A 14 -6.85 1.34 4.69
N ARG A 15 -7.26 2.61 4.52
CA ARG A 15 -7.10 3.64 5.55
C ARG A 15 -7.95 3.39 6.79
N ALA A 16 -9.19 2.94 6.61
CA ALA A 16 -10.04 2.54 7.73
C ALA A 16 -9.43 1.35 8.49
N ALA A 17 -8.96 0.32 7.78
CA ALA A 17 -8.27 -0.82 8.38
C ALA A 17 -6.96 -0.39 9.07
N PHE A 18 -6.20 0.53 8.50
CA PHE A 18 -5.01 1.10 9.14
C PHE A 18 -5.33 1.84 10.44
N ALA A 19 -6.39 2.65 10.47
CA ALA A 19 -6.83 3.31 11.70
C ALA A 19 -7.22 2.28 12.77
N LYS A 20 -8.01 1.26 12.41
CA LYS A 20 -8.35 0.12 13.28
C LYS A 20 -7.08 -0.55 13.81
N ALA A 21 -6.09 -0.79 12.94
CA ALA A 21 -4.84 -1.45 13.33
C ALA A 21 -4.02 -0.66 14.37
N ARG A 22 -4.12 0.68 14.35
CA ARG A 22 -3.48 1.54 15.36
C ARG A 22 -4.21 1.51 16.70
N GLU A 23 -5.54 1.40 16.67
CA GLU A 23 -6.38 1.38 17.88
C GLU A 23 -6.36 0.03 18.59
N THR A 24 -6.09 -1.06 17.86
CA THR A 24 -6.13 -2.42 18.38
C THR A 24 -4.75 -3.02 18.70
N LEU A 25 -3.71 -2.20 18.81
CA LEU A 25 -2.40 -2.68 19.26
C LEU A 25 -2.49 -3.34 20.65
N PRO A 26 -1.79 -4.47 20.90
CA PRO A 26 -0.95 -5.23 19.97
C PRO A 26 -1.71 -6.29 19.14
N ASP A 27 -3.03 -6.44 19.29
CA ASP A 27 -3.85 -7.50 18.67
C ASP A 27 -4.46 -7.09 17.31
N ASN A 28 -3.68 -6.43 16.46
CA ASN A 28 -4.17 -5.83 15.22
C ASN A 28 -4.11 -6.73 13.97
N SER A 29 -3.82 -8.03 14.12
CA SER A 29 -3.64 -8.96 12.98
C SER A 29 -4.83 -9.04 12.02
N GLU A 30 -6.07 -8.91 12.52
CA GLU A 30 -7.26 -8.86 11.67
C GLU A 30 -7.25 -7.64 10.76
N ALA A 31 -6.92 -6.47 11.31
CA ALA A 31 -6.83 -5.24 10.55
C ALA A 31 -5.66 -5.28 9.54
N ILE A 32 -4.54 -5.92 9.89
CA ILE A 32 -3.43 -6.17 8.95
C ILE A 32 -3.88 -7.08 7.78
N ARG A 33 -4.68 -8.12 8.05
CA ARG A 33 -5.26 -8.98 7.02
C ARG A 33 -6.22 -8.24 6.09
N GLU A 34 -7.01 -7.31 6.63
CA GLU A 34 -7.87 -6.42 5.81
C GLU A 34 -7.02 -5.56 4.85
N ILE A 35 -5.94 -4.94 5.36
CA ILE A 35 -5.01 -4.15 4.52
C ILE A 35 -4.37 -5.03 3.44
N PHE A 36 -3.93 -6.24 3.79
CA PHE A 36 -3.34 -7.20 2.85
C PHE A 36 -4.29 -7.51 1.68
N GLY A 37 -5.57 -7.79 1.97
CA GLY A 37 -6.58 -8.08 0.94
C GLY A 37 -6.76 -6.92 -0.04
N VAL A 38 -6.82 -5.69 0.45
CA VAL A 38 -6.91 -4.50 -0.40
C VAL A 38 -5.65 -4.34 -1.26
N CYS A 39 -4.47 -4.48 -0.68
CA CYS A 39 -3.21 -4.34 -1.41
C CYS A 39 -3.07 -5.37 -2.53
N HIS A 40 -3.54 -6.60 -2.30
CA HIS A 40 -3.59 -7.65 -3.30
C HIS A 40 -4.48 -7.25 -4.50
N ASN A 41 -5.64 -6.64 -4.25
CA ASN A 41 -6.53 -6.15 -5.30
C ASN A 41 -5.91 -5.02 -6.13
N ILE A 42 -5.31 -4.02 -5.45
CA ILE A 42 -4.63 -2.90 -6.11
C ILE A 42 -3.48 -3.39 -6.98
N LYS A 43 -2.65 -4.31 -6.45
CA LYS A 43 -1.52 -4.91 -7.15
C LYS A 43 -1.96 -5.58 -8.46
N GLY A 44 -3.00 -6.40 -8.39
CA GLY A 44 -3.47 -7.23 -9.51
C GLY A 44 -4.07 -6.44 -10.67
N GLN A 45 -4.46 -5.18 -10.46
CA GLN A 45 -5.20 -4.39 -11.45
C GLN A 45 -4.39 -3.25 -12.07
N GLY A 46 -3.38 -2.70 -11.37
CA GLY A 46 -2.68 -1.48 -11.79
C GLY A 46 -2.06 -1.52 -13.20
N SER A 47 -1.24 -2.53 -13.48
CA SER A 47 -0.61 -2.72 -14.80
C SER A 47 -1.62 -2.76 -15.95
N SER A 48 -2.75 -3.46 -15.75
CA SER A 48 -3.80 -3.59 -16.78
C SER A 48 -4.46 -2.26 -17.17
N PHE A 49 -4.38 -1.25 -16.31
CA PHE A 49 -4.92 0.09 -16.55
C PHE A 49 -3.84 1.16 -16.75
N GLY A 50 -2.58 0.77 -16.91
CA GLY A 50 -1.45 1.67 -17.14
C GLY A 50 -0.94 2.39 -15.89
N TYR A 51 -1.14 1.82 -14.70
CA TYR A 51 -0.64 2.33 -13.42
C TYR A 51 0.39 1.36 -12.81
N GLN A 52 1.55 1.25 -13.43
CA GLN A 52 2.59 0.30 -13.01
C GLN A 52 3.09 0.60 -11.58
N LEU A 53 3.17 1.87 -11.19
CA LEU A 53 3.50 2.26 -9.82
C LEU A 53 2.52 1.71 -8.78
N MET A 54 1.22 1.69 -9.08
CA MET A 54 0.23 1.11 -8.16
C MET A 54 0.47 -0.38 -7.96
N THR A 55 0.82 -1.09 -9.03
CA THR A 55 1.20 -2.51 -8.95
C THR A 55 2.48 -2.72 -8.14
N ASN A 56 3.50 -1.89 -8.36
CA ASN A 56 4.79 -2.03 -7.67
C ASN A 56 4.68 -1.71 -6.18
N ILE A 57 4.04 -0.59 -5.81
CA ILE A 57 3.88 -0.17 -4.41
C ILE A 57 2.93 -1.13 -3.68
N GLY A 58 1.79 -1.48 -4.30
CA GLY A 58 0.85 -2.44 -3.73
C GLY A 58 1.47 -3.84 -3.54
N GLY A 59 2.34 -4.25 -4.48
CA GLY A 59 3.14 -5.47 -4.36
C GLY A 59 4.13 -5.43 -3.19
N SER A 60 4.89 -4.34 -3.07
CA SER A 60 5.83 -4.13 -1.95
C SER A 60 5.12 -4.22 -0.60
N LEU A 61 3.99 -3.52 -0.44
CA LEU A 61 3.20 -3.55 0.80
C LEU A 61 2.63 -4.95 1.05
N CYS A 62 2.06 -5.59 0.03
CA CYS A 62 1.51 -6.94 0.12
C CYS A 62 2.56 -7.96 0.57
N ASP A 63 3.80 -7.83 0.10
CA ASP A 63 4.90 -8.71 0.50
C ASP A 63 5.35 -8.43 1.94
N PHE A 64 5.39 -7.15 2.35
CA PHE A 64 5.77 -6.74 3.71
C PHE A 64 4.82 -7.22 4.82
N ILE A 65 3.52 -7.33 4.52
CA ILE A 65 2.50 -7.77 5.49
C ILE A 65 1.95 -9.17 5.18
N ARG A 66 2.67 -9.96 4.38
CA ARG A 66 2.22 -11.28 3.92
C ARG A 66 1.97 -12.27 5.06
N ASP A 67 2.72 -12.15 6.14
CA ASP A 67 2.58 -12.96 7.35
C ASP A 67 1.20 -12.76 8.04
N CYS A 68 0.53 -11.63 7.78
CA CYS A 68 -0.68 -11.19 8.47
C CYS A 68 -0.55 -11.25 10.00
N GLU A 69 0.68 -11.07 10.50
CA GLU A 69 0.95 -11.00 11.94
C GLU A 69 0.61 -9.61 12.47
N PRO A 70 0.40 -9.46 13.79
CA PRO A 70 0.22 -8.15 14.35
C PRO A 70 1.42 -7.22 14.06
N ALA A 71 1.13 -6.01 13.60
CA ALA A 71 2.14 -5.02 13.27
C ALA A 71 2.54 -4.21 14.50
N THR A 72 3.85 -4.06 14.72
CA THR A 72 4.40 -3.11 15.69
C THR A 72 4.21 -1.65 15.22
N ASP A 73 4.43 -0.67 16.11
CA ASP A 73 4.45 0.75 15.74
C ASP A 73 5.37 1.06 14.55
N PHE A 74 6.52 0.36 14.47
CA PHE A 74 7.43 0.54 13.35
C PHE A 74 6.85 -0.01 12.05
N ARG A 75 6.33 -1.24 12.06
CA ARG A 75 5.66 -1.83 10.89
C ARG A 75 4.47 -0.98 10.43
N LEU A 76 3.70 -0.41 11.36
CA LEU A 76 2.60 0.52 11.05
C LEU A 76 3.08 1.79 10.33
N LYS A 77 4.22 2.37 10.68
CA LYS A 77 4.78 3.52 9.94
C LYS A 77 5.16 3.16 8.50
N VAL A 78 5.70 1.95 8.28
CA VAL A 78 6.03 1.47 6.93
C VAL A 78 4.75 1.26 6.11
N ILE A 79 3.71 0.68 6.70
CA ILE A 79 2.39 0.52 6.08
C ILE A 79 1.81 1.88 5.70
N GLU A 80 1.83 2.86 6.61
CA GLU A 80 1.34 4.21 6.38
C GLU A 80 2.05 4.90 5.20
N ALA A 81 3.37 4.75 5.12
CA ALA A 81 4.17 5.31 4.02
C ALA A 81 3.76 4.73 2.66
N HIS A 82 3.48 3.43 2.59
CA HIS A 82 2.99 2.79 1.36
C HIS A 82 1.59 3.27 0.98
N LEU A 83 0.67 3.36 1.94
CA LEU A 83 -0.69 3.87 1.68
C LEU A 83 -0.66 5.32 1.18
N ALA A 84 0.15 6.17 1.80
CA ALA A 84 0.34 7.55 1.36
C ALA A 84 0.93 7.64 -0.07
N ALA A 85 1.86 6.73 -0.41
CA ALA A 85 2.42 6.67 -1.76
C ALA A 85 1.39 6.22 -2.82
N LEU A 86 0.57 5.21 -2.50
CA LEU A 86 -0.53 4.76 -3.37
C LEU A 86 -1.57 5.88 -3.61
N GLU A 87 -1.94 6.61 -2.55
CA GLU A 87 -2.82 7.78 -2.65
C GLU A 87 -2.21 8.89 -3.52
N PHE A 88 -0.93 9.22 -3.30
CA PHE A 88 -0.24 10.23 -4.09
C PHE A 88 -0.23 9.88 -5.59
N VAL A 89 0.05 8.62 -5.93
CA VAL A 89 0.05 8.15 -7.32
C VAL A 89 -1.35 8.28 -7.94
N ILE A 90 -2.41 7.92 -7.22
CA ILE A 90 -3.76 7.97 -7.78
C ILE A 90 -4.32 9.40 -7.85
N ASP A 91 -4.00 10.26 -6.88
CA ASP A 91 -4.45 11.66 -6.84
C ASP A 91 -3.78 12.50 -7.91
N ARG A 92 -2.54 12.17 -8.26
CA ARG A 92 -1.81 12.78 -9.37
C ARG A 92 -2.00 12.05 -10.70
N GLU A 93 -2.78 10.97 -10.70
CA GLU A 93 -3.00 10.07 -11.83
C GLU A 93 -1.71 9.66 -12.56
N ILE A 94 -0.64 9.37 -11.81
CA ILE A 94 0.68 9.05 -12.39
C ILE A 94 0.59 7.72 -13.12
N LYS A 95 0.79 7.78 -14.44
CA LYS A 95 0.78 6.62 -15.34
C LYS A 95 2.15 5.98 -15.45
N GLY A 96 2.15 4.72 -15.88
CA GLY A 96 3.36 3.93 -16.07
C GLY A 96 4.12 3.77 -14.75
N ASP A 97 5.44 3.88 -14.85
CA ASP A 97 6.39 3.80 -13.73
C ASP A 97 6.64 5.17 -13.05
N GLY A 98 6.02 6.25 -13.54
CA GLY A 98 6.24 7.62 -13.05
C GLY A 98 7.64 8.17 -13.31
N GLY A 99 8.41 7.57 -14.21
CA GLY A 99 9.78 7.95 -14.55
C GLY A 99 10.71 7.95 -13.33
N ASP A 100 11.76 8.77 -13.37
CA ASP A 100 12.78 8.83 -12.32
C ASP A 100 12.20 9.14 -10.93
N ALA A 101 11.17 9.99 -10.87
CA ALA A 101 10.51 10.36 -9.61
C ALA A 101 9.70 9.19 -9.03
N GLY A 102 8.99 8.45 -9.87
CA GLY A 102 8.24 7.25 -9.47
C GLY A 102 9.17 6.13 -9.01
N GLN A 103 10.28 5.92 -9.72
CA GLN A 103 11.28 4.93 -9.35
C GLN A 103 11.94 5.27 -8.01
N GLY A 104 12.33 6.54 -7.81
CA GLY A 104 12.90 7.00 -6.54
C GLY A 104 11.94 6.86 -5.34
N LEU A 105 10.63 7.02 -5.56
CA LEU A 105 9.61 6.76 -4.54
C LEU A 105 9.56 5.27 -4.17
N VAL A 106 9.53 4.38 -5.16
CA VAL A 106 9.52 2.93 -4.94
C VAL A 106 10.77 2.47 -4.20
N ASP A 107 11.94 2.97 -4.59
CA ASP A 107 13.21 2.58 -3.97
C ASP A 107 13.30 3.06 -2.52
N LYS A 108 12.79 4.28 -2.22
CA LYS A 108 12.69 4.78 -0.85
C LYS A 108 11.80 3.90 0.04
N LEU A 109 10.65 3.46 -0.48
CA LEU A 109 9.73 2.59 0.25
C LEU A 109 10.35 1.21 0.52
N LYS A 110 11.03 0.62 -0.46
CA LYS A 110 11.78 -0.63 -0.28
C LYS A 110 12.85 -0.51 0.81
N GLY A 111 13.59 0.60 0.83
CA GLY A 111 14.56 0.85 1.90
C GLY A 111 13.95 0.89 3.31
N TYR A 112 12.68 1.31 3.46
CA TYR A 112 11.98 1.22 4.74
C TYR A 112 11.56 -0.21 5.10
N VAL A 113 11.18 -1.02 4.10
CA VAL A 113 10.86 -2.44 4.29
C VAL A 113 12.10 -3.21 4.75
N ASP A 114 13.24 -3.00 4.10
CA ASP A 114 14.49 -3.70 4.44
C ASP A 114 15.00 -3.34 5.84
N GLY A 115 14.74 -2.12 6.32
CA GLY A 115 15.05 -1.71 7.69
C GLY A 115 14.03 -2.15 8.74
N ALA A 116 12.95 -2.81 8.33
CA ALA A 116 11.86 -3.29 9.20
C ALA A 116 11.84 -4.80 9.43
N ALA A 117 12.65 -5.54 8.69
CA ALA A 117 12.96 -6.95 8.93
C ALA A 117 14.01 -7.08 10.05
#